data_AF-A0A1S8C5P7-F1
#
_entry.id   AF-A0A1S8C5P7-F1
#
_cell.length_a   1.000
_cell.length_b   1.000
_cell.length_c   1.000
_cell.angle_alpha   90.00
_cell.angle_beta   90.00
_cell.angle_gamma   90.00
#
_symmetry.space_group_name_H-M   'P 1'
#
loop_
_entity.id
_entity.type
_entity.pdbx_description
1 polymer ?
#
loop_
_entity_poly.entity_id
_entity_poly.type
_entity_poly.pdbx_seq_one_letter_code
_entity_poly.pdbx_strand_id
1 'polypeptide(L)'
;MRGLLADWTTDSRRFLTQFRAEVGGRLHDPAVVRLVARLEAASEHFRAGWASHDVDRFTSGERRFAHPEVGELVLEHHQLTPADAPGVHLVVYTAAPGTDAADRLARLSAG
;
A
#
# COMPACT_ATOMS: atom_id res chain seq x y z
N MET A 1 7.19 -10.22 -1.72
CA MET A 1 6.32 -9.03 -1.87
C MET A 1 6.36 -8.43 -3.28
N ARG A 2 7.52 -8.18 -3.91
CA ARG A 2 7.56 -7.63 -5.29
C ARG A 2 6.73 -8.43 -6.29
N GLY A 3 6.81 -9.76 -6.25
CA GLY A 3 6.01 -10.63 -7.13
C GLY A 3 4.53 -10.71 -6.80
N LEU A 4 4.07 -10.12 -5.69
CA LEU A 4 2.65 -10.09 -5.32
C LEU A 4 1.93 -8.89 -5.95
N LEU A 5 2.63 -7.78 -6.21
CA LEU A 5 2.05 -6.61 -6.87
C LEU A 5 2.09 -6.85 -8.38
N ALA A 6 0.92 -6.83 -9.03
CA ALA A 6 0.83 -7.10 -10.47
C ALA A 6 1.60 -6.05 -11.30
N ASP A 7 1.54 -4.77 -10.90
CA ASP A 7 2.38 -3.70 -11.45
C ASP A 7 3.23 -3.09 -10.35
N TRP A 8 4.39 -3.72 -10.10
CA TRP A 8 5.34 -3.25 -9.10
C TRP A 8 5.68 -1.77 -9.25
N THR A 9 5.94 -1.30 -10.46
CA THR A 9 6.42 0.07 -10.71
C THR A 9 5.36 1.11 -10.32
N THR A 10 4.12 0.88 -10.73
CA THR A 10 3.00 1.79 -10.43
C THR A 10 2.61 1.71 -8.96
N ASP A 11 2.44 0.50 -8.43
CA ASP A 11 1.99 0.30 -7.05
C ASP A 11 3.03 0.78 -6.04
N SER A 12 4.32 0.53 -6.27
CA SER A 12 5.37 0.96 -5.35
C SER A 12 5.50 2.48 -5.31
N ARG A 13 5.37 3.16 -6.46
CA ARG A 13 5.35 4.63 -6.51
C ARG A 13 4.14 5.18 -5.74
N ARG A 14 2.95 4.59 -5.93
CA ARG A 14 1.75 5.00 -5.18
C ARG A 14 1.93 4.83 -3.68
N PHE A 15 2.51 3.72 -3.21
CA PHE A 15 2.78 3.55 -1.77
C PHE A 15 3.75 4.61 -1.24
N LEU A 16 4.74 5.02 -2.03
CA LEU A 16 5.69 6.06 -1.63
C LEU A 16 5.02 7.45 -1.55
N THR A 17 4.21 7.81 -2.53
CA THR A 17 3.51 9.11 -2.54
C THR A 17 2.48 9.21 -1.42
N GLN A 18 1.80 8.11 -1.10
CA GLN A 18 0.90 7.99 0.05
C GLN A 18 1.64 8.07 1.38
N PHE A 19 2.76 7.36 1.52
CA PHE A 19 3.62 7.48 2.70
C PHE A 19 4.06 8.93 2.93
N ARG A 20 4.49 9.64 1.88
CA ARG A 20 4.83 11.06 1.99
C ARG A 20 3.63 11.91 2.44
N ALA A 21 2.45 11.69 1.88
CA ALA A 21 1.25 12.42 2.28
C ALA A 21 0.94 12.23 3.77
N GLU A 22 1.12 11.01 4.28
CA GLU A 22 0.89 10.65 5.69
C GLU A 22 1.92 11.30 6.63
N VAL A 23 3.20 11.26 6.28
CA VAL A 23 4.27 11.80 7.14
C VAL A 23 4.54 13.29 6.92
N GLY A 24 3.93 13.92 5.91
CA GLY A 24 4.25 15.28 5.45
C GLY A 24 4.21 16.34 6.56
N GLY A 25 3.17 16.30 7.40
CA GLY A 25 3.04 17.21 8.55
C GLY A 25 4.05 16.98 9.67
N ARG A 26 4.79 15.86 9.63
CA ARG A 26 5.72 15.39 10.65
C ARG A 26 7.15 15.26 10.14
N LEU A 27 7.48 15.83 8.97
CA LEU A 27 8.84 15.74 8.41
C LEU A 27 9.93 16.40 9.28
N HIS A 28 9.55 17.24 10.24
CA HIS A 28 10.45 17.82 11.25
C HIS A 28 10.60 16.94 12.50
N ASP A 29 9.77 15.92 12.67
CA ASP A 29 9.83 14.97 13.80
C ASP A 29 11.10 14.11 13.65
N PRO A 30 12.02 14.11 14.64
CA PRO A 30 13.24 13.30 14.58
C PRO A 30 13.00 11.82 14.33
N ALA A 31 11.84 11.27 14.75
CA ALA A 31 11.48 9.89 14.48
C ALA A 31 11.23 9.64 12.98
N VAL A 32 10.51 10.55 12.31
CA VAL A 32 10.23 10.47 10.87
C VAL A 32 11.51 10.67 10.07
N VAL A 33 12.35 11.65 10.44
CA VAL A 33 13.65 11.89 9.79
C VAL A 33 14.53 10.63 9.83
N ARG A 34 14.64 9.98 11.00
CA ARG A 34 15.41 8.73 11.13
C ARG A 34 14.82 7.59 10.31
N LEU A 35 13.49 7.48 10.24
CA LEU A 35 12.81 6.47 9.44
C LEU A 35 13.10 6.65 7.96
N VAL A 36 12.92 7.87 7.44
CA VAL A 36 13.19 8.20 6.03
C VAL A 36 14.65 7.91 5.69
N ALA A 37 15.61 8.38 6.50
CA ALA A 37 17.03 8.14 6.26
C ALA A 37 17.37 6.64 6.21
N ARG A 38 16.77 5.83 7.10
CA ARG A 38 16.93 4.36 7.06
C ARG A 38 16.37 3.74 5.78
N LEU A 39 15.20 4.20 5.32
CA LEU A 39 14.56 3.70 4.10
C LEU A 39 15.35 4.10 2.85
N GLU A 40 15.87 5.32 2.77
CA GLU A 40 16.72 5.80 1.66
C GLU A 40 18.06 5.03 1.58
N ALA A 41 18.65 4.68 2.72
CA ALA A 41 19.85 3.87 2.79
C ALA A 41 19.59 2.42 2.36
N ALA A 42 18.46 1.84 2.77
CA ALA A 42 18.13 0.44 2.52
C ALA A 42 17.55 0.15 1.12
N SER A 43 17.02 1.17 0.42
CA SER A 43 16.31 0.97 -0.84
C SER A 43 16.60 2.11 -1.83
N GLU A 44 17.33 1.80 -2.90
CA GLU A 44 17.56 2.73 -4.01
C GLU A 44 16.24 3.18 -4.65
N HIS A 45 15.27 2.28 -4.77
CA HIS A 45 13.94 2.61 -5.29
C HIS A 45 13.23 3.63 -4.40
N PHE A 46 13.28 3.44 -3.07
CA PHE A 46 12.71 4.40 -2.14
C PHE A 46 13.45 5.75 -2.23
N ARG A 47 14.77 5.74 -2.28
CA ARG A 47 15.59 6.96 -2.41
C ARG A 47 15.25 7.75 -3.67
N ALA A 48 15.14 7.08 -4.81
CA ALA A 48 14.77 7.70 -6.09
C ALA A 48 13.36 8.30 -6.06
N GLY A 49 12.36 7.55 -5.57
CA GLY A 49 11.00 8.06 -5.44
C GLY A 49 10.87 9.12 -4.34
N TRP A 50 11.69 9.06 -3.29
CA TRP A 50 11.71 10.08 -2.27
C TRP A 50 12.30 11.39 -2.82
N ALA A 51 13.32 11.35 -3.68
CA ALA A 51 13.83 12.54 -4.33
C ALA A 51 12.82 13.24 -5.27
N SER A 52 11.76 12.57 -5.76
CA SER A 52 10.77 13.18 -6.66
C SER A 52 9.80 14.15 -5.97
N HIS A 53 9.68 14.09 -4.64
CA HIS A 53 8.75 14.91 -3.84
C HIS A 53 7.26 14.76 -4.21
N ASP A 54 6.90 13.76 -5.02
CA ASP A 54 5.52 13.48 -5.38
C ASP A 54 4.67 13.15 -4.13
N VAL A 55 3.47 13.71 -4.07
CA VAL A 55 2.49 13.51 -3.00
C VAL A 55 1.18 13.08 -3.63
N ASP A 56 0.61 12.01 -3.10
CA ASP A 56 -0.73 11.56 -3.49
C ASP A 56 -1.43 11.02 -2.25
N ARG A 57 -2.73 11.30 -2.12
CA ARG A 57 -3.51 10.82 -0.99
C ARG A 57 -4.07 9.45 -1.30
N PHE A 58 -4.35 8.68 -0.26
CA PHE A 58 -5.06 7.43 -0.45
C PHE A 58 -6.45 7.67 -1.05
N THR A 59 -6.77 6.89 -2.07
CA THR A 59 -8.11 6.73 -2.62
C THR A 59 -8.45 5.24 -2.73
N SER A 60 -9.71 4.93 -2.40
CA SER A 60 -10.24 3.59 -2.58
C SER A 60 -10.22 3.17 -4.05
N GLY A 61 -10.08 1.87 -4.29
CA GLY A 61 -10.33 1.29 -5.60
C GLY A 61 -9.64 -0.05 -5.80
N GLU A 62 -9.82 -0.62 -6.99
CA GLU A 62 -9.30 -1.94 -7.32
C GLU A 62 -7.76 -2.01 -7.24
N ARG A 63 -7.27 -3.16 -6.77
CA ARG A 63 -5.88 -3.57 -6.76
C ARG A 63 -5.77 -4.97 -7.31
N ARG A 64 -4.74 -5.19 -8.12
CA ARG A 64 -4.43 -6.49 -8.71
C ARG A 64 -3.23 -7.08 -7.99
N PHE A 65 -3.41 -8.29 -7.48
CA PHE A 65 -2.36 -9.04 -6.82
C PHE A 65 -2.09 -10.33 -7.57
N ALA A 66 -0.82 -10.67 -7.79
CA ALA A 66 -0.39 -11.95 -8.33
C ALA A 66 -0.08 -12.91 -7.16
N HIS A 67 -1.11 -13.56 -6.62
CA HIS A 67 -0.95 -14.46 -5.48
C HIS A 67 -0.34 -15.80 -5.92
N PRO A 68 0.71 -16.31 -5.26
CA PRO A 68 1.41 -17.52 -5.70
C PRO A 68 0.52 -18.78 -5.72
N GLU A 69 -0.44 -18.87 -4.81
CA GLU A 69 -1.29 -20.07 -4.65
C GLU A 69 -2.61 -20.01 -5.43
N VAL A 70 -3.20 -18.82 -5.57
CA VAL A 70 -4.55 -18.66 -6.16
C VAL A 70 -4.56 -17.83 -7.44
N GLY A 71 -3.38 -17.44 -7.93
CA GLY A 71 -3.20 -16.64 -9.13
C GLY A 71 -3.60 -15.17 -8.93
N GLU A 72 -4.05 -14.53 -10.01
CA GLU A 72 -4.50 -13.15 -9.95
C GLU A 72 -5.71 -12.97 -9.01
N LEU A 73 -5.66 -11.95 -8.17
CA LEU A 73 -6.75 -11.47 -7.32
C LEU A 73 -7.01 -10.01 -7.63
N VAL A 74 -8.26 -9.69 -7.99
CA VAL A 74 -8.73 -8.32 -8.12
C VAL A 74 -9.53 -7.98 -6.87
N LEU A 75 -9.00 -7.07 -6.06
CA LEU A 75 -9.58 -6.72 -4.75
C LEU A 75 -9.87 -5.22 -4.70
N GLU A 76 -11.02 -4.86 -4.15
CA GLU A 76 -11.27 -3.49 -3.72
C GLU A 76 -10.42 -3.16 -2.49
N HIS A 77 -9.69 -2.06 -2.54
CA HIS A 77 -8.84 -1.60 -1.45
C HIS A 77 -9.44 -0.37 -0.80
N HIS A 78 -9.68 -0.46 0.50
CA HIS A 78 -10.24 0.61 1.31
C HIS A 78 -9.34 0.92 2.51
N GLN A 79 -9.35 2.18 2.93
CA GLN A 79 -8.71 2.64 4.15
C GLN A 79 -9.77 3.36 4.99
N LEU A 80 -9.91 2.92 6.24
CA LEU A 80 -10.87 3.46 7.19
C LEU A 80 -10.09 3.96 8.42
N THR A 81 -10.51 5.10 8.98
CA THR A 81 -9.90 5.67 10.17
C THR A 81 -10.95 5.70 11.29
N PRO A 82 -10.75 5.01 12.42
CA PRO A 82 -11.64 5.10 13.56
C PRO A 82 -11.69 6.53 14.11
N ALA A 83 -12.89 7.00 14.45
CA ALA A 83 -13.09 8.37 14.93
C ALA A 83 -12.37 8.65 16.27
N ASP A 84 -12.29 7.63 17.12
CA ASP A 84 -11.62 7.65 18.43
C ASP A 84 -10.12 7.35 18.36
N ALA A 85 -9.61 6.88 17.22
CA ALA A 85 -8.20 6.64 16.99
C ALA A 85 -7.72 7.16 15.60
N PRO A 86 -7.63 8.50 15.40
CA PRO A 86 -7.29 9.09 14.10
C PRO A 86 -5.89 8.73 13.55
N GLY A 87 -5.00 8.21 14.40
CA GLY A 87 -3.67 7.74 14.02
C GLY A 87 -3.62 6.26 13.60
N VAL A 88 -4.76 5.57 13.57
CA VAL A 88 -4.87 4.17 13.17
C VAL A 88 -5.61 4.09 11.84
N HIS A 89 -5.09 3.25 10.94
CA HIS A 89 -5.72 2.95 9.67
C HIS A 89 -6.08 1.48 9.59
N LEU A 90 -7.36 1.20 9.34
CA LEU A 90 -7.86 -0.12 8.98
C LEU A 90 -7.80 -0.23 7.46
N VAL A 91 -6.86 -1.03 6.97
CA VAL A 91 -6.74 -1.34 5.54
C VAL A 91 -7.54 -2.61 5.26
N VAL A 92 -8.53 -2.51 4.38
CA VAL A 92 -9.46 -3.59 4.06
C VAL A 92 -9.35 -3.91 2.59
N TYR A 93 -9.20 -5.21 2.29
CA TYR A 93 -9.31 -5.75 0.94
C TYR A 93 -10.56 -6.62 0.84
N THR A 94 -11.44 -6.34 -0.12
CA THR A 94 -12.63 -7.16 -0.41
C THR A 94 -12.58 -7.65 -1.86
N ALA A 95 -13.29 -8.73 -2.17
CA ALA A 95 -13.39 -9.21 -3.55
C ALA A 95 -14.03 -8.14 -4.45
N ALA A 96 -13.40 -7.83 -5.59
CA ALA A 96 -13.99 -6.92 -6.55
C ALA A 96 -15.28 -7.52 -7.16
N PRO A 97 -16.39 -6.76 -7.25
CA PRO A 97 -17.63 -7.23 -7.86
C PRO A 97 -17.42 -7.71 -9.31
N GLY A 98 -18.14 -8.78 -9.71
CA GLY A 98 -18.05 -9.29 -11.08
C GLY A 98 -16.77 -10.07 -11.41
N THR A 99 -15.94 -10.38 -10.40
CA THR A 99 -14.76 -11.23 -10.53
C THR A 99 -14.92 -12.54 -9.74
N ASP A 100 -14.05 -13.51 -9.97
CA ASP A 100 -14.00 -14.75 -9.18
C ASP A 100 -13.21 -14.60 -7.86
N ALA A 101 -12.78 -13.37 -7.51
CA ALA A 101 -11.90 -13.11 -6.39
C ALA A 101 -12.45 -13.58 -5.03
N ALA A 102 -13.77 -13.60 -4.83
CA ALA A 102 -14.39 -14.11 -3.61
C ALA A 102 -14.11 -15.61 -3.41
N ASP A 103 -14.28 -16.41 -4.46
CA ASP A 103 -13.98 -17.84 -4.43
C ASP A 103 -12.49 -18.08 -4.21
N ARG A 104 -11.63 -17.27 -4.86
CA ARG A 104 -10.18 -17.37 -4.70
C ARG A 104 -9.72 -17.01 -3.28
N LEU A 105 -10.28 -15.97 -2.68
CA LEU A 105 -10.03 -15.60 -1.28
C LEU A 105 -10.47 -16.70 -0.31
N ALA A 106 -11.65 -17.31 -0.55
CA ALA A 106 -12.14 -18.39 0.31
C ALA A 106 -11.18 -19.59 0.36
N ARG A 107 -10.47 -19.88 -0.74
CA ARG A 107 -9.45 -20.95 -0.76
C ARG A 107 -8.22 -20.63 0.09
N LEU A 108 -7.89 -19.35 0.29
CA LEU A 108 -6.77 -18.94 1.14
C LEU A 108 -7.11 -19.03 2.63
N SER A 109 -8.38 -18.81 3.00
CA SER A 109 -8.85 -18.86 4.39
C SER A 109 -9.14 -20.28 4.89
N ALA A 110 -9.12 -21.27 3.98
CA ALA A 110 -9.45 -22.67 4.27
C ALA A 110 -8.22 -23.55 4.50
N GLY A 111 -7.01 -23.00 4.46
CA GLY A 111 -5.74 -23.65 4.82
C GLY A 111 -5.18 -23.12 6.13
#